data_AF-A0A7S0Q484-F1
#
_entry.id   AF-A0A7S0Q484-F1
#
_cell.length_a   1.000
_cell.length_b   1.000
_cell.length_c   1.000
_cell.angle_alpha   90.00
_cell.angle_beta   90.00
_cell.angle_gamma   90.00
#
_symmetry.space_group_name_H-M   'P 1'
#
loop_
_entity.id
_entity.type
_entity.pdbx_description
1 polymer ?
#
loop_
_entity_poly.entity_id
_entity_poly.type
_entity_poly.pdbx_seq_one_letter_code
_entity_poly.pdbx_strand_id
1 'polypeptide(L)'
;RSARDRWYAAFIATITTTQIFDAFFWSIRIEGTQTLACSPASFAGALTLDAGVWNALLSRFVLPPIFFAQLLVISAFPSKAHTSFRRLYRTLVCLATLVPMAVVGCTTILQGRTEHNLGGGVFPLPSLVWGGTAPSLSVLALGLAAGALGVVLFARPHTVWVAILALGGLNLCLLQLIDGNVVLISKLCFWCILLSLLFAAEPLWLPSAAAGSRPSIKAERWPARGVVGLLLAAIGALLLALTFAPAGAGNGARGVAFGVGPARRS
;
A
#
# COMPACT_ATOMS: atom_id res chain seq x y z
N ARG A 1 14.47 25.02 -6.73
CA ARG A 1 13.91 23.79 -6.11
C ARG A 1 12.52 24.10 -5.62
N SER A 2 11.52 23.37 -6.07
CA SER A 2 10.13 23.58 -5.68
C SER A 2 9.90 23.00 -4.27
N ALA A 3 8.86 23.48 -3.56
CA ALA A 3 8.45 22.86 -2.30
C ALA A 3 7.95 21.40 -2.51
N ARG A 4 7.52 21.07 -3.73
CA ARG A 4 7.10 19.71 -4.12
C ARG A 4 8.28 18.75 -4.21
N ASP A 5 9.48 19.22 -4.59
CA ASP A 5 10.67 18.36 -4.68
C ASP A 5 10.96 17.68 -3.33
N ARG A 6 10.83 18.42 -2.21
CA ARG A 6 11.04 17.89 -0.86
C ARG A 6 9.94 16.91 -0.46
N TRP A 7 8.69 17.24 -0.77
CA TRP A 7 7.56 16.34 -0.51
C TRP A 7 7.70 15.04 -1.29
N TYR A 8 8.07 15.15 -2.56
CA TYR A 8 8.29 14.02 -3.44
C TYR A 8 9.45 13.14 -2.97
N ALA A 9 10.57 13.73 -2.56
CA ALA A 9 11.68 12.99 -1.96
C ALA A 9 11.26 12.24 -0.68
N ALA A 10 10.48 12.88 0.21
CA ALA A 10 9.93 12.22 1.39
C ALA A 10 8.97 11.08 1.02
N PHE A 11 8.18 11.28 -0.04
CA PHE A 11 7.25 10.27 -0.54
C PHE A 11 7.99 9.05 -1.08
N ILE A 12 8.99 9.24 -1.96
CA ILE A 12 9.86 8.15 -2.42
C ILE A 12 10.51 7.46 -1.23
N ALA A 13 11.06 8.21 -0.27
CA ALA A 13 11.73 7.62 0.88
C ALA A 13 10.84 6.65 1.66
N THR A 14 9.55 6.95 1.83
CA THR A 14 8.61 6.01 2.47
C THR A 14 8.47 4.71 1.69
N ILE A 15 8.44 4.75 0.36
CA ILE A 15 8.32 3.54 -0.45
C ILE A 15 9.66 2.80 -0.55
N THR A 16 10.78 3.50 -0.72
CA THR A 16 12.11 2.87 -0.67
C THR A 16 12.33 2.16 0.67
N THR A 17 11.86 2.75 1.77
CA THR A 17 11.91 2.10 3.08
C THR A 17 11.15 0.79 3.07
N THR A 18 9.93 0.74 2.51
CA THR A 18 9.21 -0.53 2.36
C THR A 18 9.98 -1.59 1.57
N GLN A 19 10.67 -1.18 0.49
CA GLN A 19 11.46 -2.08 -0.35
C GLN A 19 12.69 -2.63 0.38
N ILE A 20 13.32 -1.82 1.25
CA ILE A 20 14.43 -2.28 2.09
C ILE A 20 13.94 -3.38 3.05
N PHE A 21 12.76 -3.22 3.65
CA PHE A 21 12.20 -4.25 4.51
C PHE A 21 11.78 -5.49 3.73
N ASP A 22 11.20 -5.34 2.53
CA ASP A 22 10.94 -6.49 1.65
C ASP A 22 12.24 -7.27 1.36
N ALA A 23 13.31 -6.59 0.96
CA ALA A 23 14.61 -7.20 0.72
C ALA A 23 15.16 -7.90 1.97
N PHE A 24 15.02 -7.27 3.14
CA PHE A 24 15.38 -7.88 4.42
C PHE A 24 14.60 -9.17 4.68
N PHE A 25 13.27 -9.16 4.56
CA PHE A 25 12.44 -10.35 4.77
C PHE A 25 12.79 -11.46 3.78
N TRP A 26 13.08 -11.12 2.52
CA TRP A 26 13.57 -12.10 1.55
C TRP A 26 14.93 -12.69 1.94
N SER A 27 15.83 -11.89 2.54
CA SER A 27 17.16 -12.36 2.95
C SER A 27 17.14 -13.31 4.15
N ILE A 28 16.15 -13.20 5.04
CA ILE A 28 15.98 -14.08 6.21
C ILE A 28 15.07 -15.28 5.93
N ARG A 29 14.65 -15.46 4.68
CA ARG A 29 13.91 -16.64 4.25
C ARG A 29 14.78 -17.88 4.49
N ILE A 30 14.21 -18.88 5.16
CA ILE A 30 14.86 -20.18 5.29
C ILE A 30 14.81 -20.88 3.93
N GLU A 31 15.98 -21.13 3.37
CA GLU A 31 16.16 -21.78 2.06
C GLU A 31 15.43 -23.12 2.01
N GLY A 32 14.72 -23.41 0.91
CA GLY A 32 13.91 -24.62 0.77
C GLY A 32 12.59 -24.63 1.55
N THR A 33 12.32 -23.67 2.44
CA THR A 33 11.02 -23.55 3.12
C THR A 33 10.19 -22.38 2.58
N GLN A 34 8.88 -22.47 2.81
CA GLN A 34 7.90 -21.43 2.47
C GLN A 34 7.56 -20.55 3.67
N THR A 35 8.36 -20.64 4.73
CA THR A 35 8.09 -20.00 6.01
C THR A 35 9.24 -19.06 6.34
N LEU A 36 8.87 -17.86 6.77
CA LEU A 36 9.79 -17.06 7.56
C LEU A 36 9.72 -17.59 8.98
N ALA A 37 10.86 -17.68 9.66
CA ALA A 37 10.85 -18.03 11.08
C ALA A 37 9.89 -17.07 11.80
N CYS A 38 8.96 -17.62 12.56
CA CYS A 38 8.05 -16.87 13.41
C CYS A 38 7.92 -17.63 14.70
N SER A 39 8.54 -17.11 15.76
CA SER A 39 8.37 -17.65 17.09
C SER A 39 7.57 -16.65 17.91
N PRO A 40 6.27 -16.91 18.17
CA PRO A 40 5.52 -16.12 19.15
C PRO A 40 6.01 -16.40 20.59
N ALA A 41 6.71 -17.52 20.81
CA ALA A 41 7.21 -17.96 22.12
C ALA A 41 8.51 -17.26 22.56
N SER A 42 9.23 -16.60 21.65
CA SER A 42 10.51 -15.94 21.95
C SER A 42 10.39 -14.58 22.65
N PHE A 43 9.17 -14.10 22.94
CA PHE A 43 8.98 -12.95 23.82
C PHE A 43 9.06 -13.30 25.32
N ALA A 44 8.96 -14.58 25.69
CA ALA A 44 8.89 -15.01 27.09
C ALA A 44 10.15 -15.73 27.61
N GLY A 45 11.13 -16.00 26.76
CA GLY A 45 12.36 -16.72 27.12
C GLY A 45 13.58 -16.10 26.45
N ALA A 46 14.74 -16.25 27.09
CA ALA A 46 16.04 -15.65 26.75
C ALA A 46 16.22 -15.29 25.27
N LEU A 47 16.53 -14.00 25.00
CA LEU A 47 16.80 -13.42 23.69
C LEU A 47 18.01 -14.09 23.02
N THR A 48 17.80 -15.23 22.37
CA THR A 48 18.63 -15.62 21.24
C THR A 48 18.11 -14.86 20.04
N LEU A 49 18.90 -13.90 19.52
CA LEU A 49 18.58 -13.12 18.32
C LEU A 49 18.58 -14.03 17.09
N ASP A 50 17.49 -14.78 16.92
CA ASP A 50 17.24 -15.61 15.73
C ASP A 50 16.45 -14.81 14.67
N ALA A 51 16.37 -15.36 13.46
CA ALA A 51 15.59 -14.78 12.37
C ALA A 51 14.08 -14.65 12.71
N GLY A 52 13.59 -15.46 13.67
CA GLY A 52 12.19 -15.46 14.10
C GLY A 52 11.83 -14.25 14.97
N VAL A 53 12.71 -13.87 15.89
CA VAL A 53 12.58 -12.66 16.72
C VAL A 53 12.58 -11.41 15.84
N TRP A 54 13.50 -11.33 14.87
CA TRP A 54 13.55 -10.18 13.95
C TRP A 54 12.29 -10.07 13.10
N ASN A 55 11.77 -11.19 12.58
CA ASN A 55 10.51 -11.17 11.85
C ASN A 55 9.36 -10.66 12.73
N ALA A 56 9.19 -11.24 13.92
CA ALA A 56 8.13 -10.82 14.83
C ALA A 56 8.23 -9.33 15.22
N LEU A 57 9.44 -8.84 15.55
CA LEU A 57 9.66 -7.46 15.96
C LEU A 57 9.42 -6.47 14.81
N LEU A 58 9.99 -6.73 13.65
CA LEU A 58 9.86 -5.83 12.50
C LEU A 58 8.43 -5.82 11.97
N SER A 59 7.79 -6.99 11.82
CA SER A 59 6.41 -7.07 11.33
C SER A 59 5.42 -6.40 12.25
N ARG A 60 5.61 -6.51 13.56
CA ARG A 60 4.68 -5.96 14.55
C ARG A 60 4.89 -4.48 14.83
N PHE A 61 6.14 -4.04 14.95
CA PHE A 61 6.44 -2.69 15.47
C PHE A 61 7.02 -1.73 14.44
N VAL A 62 7.62 -2.24 13.36
CA VAL A 62 8.32 -1.40 12.37
C VAL A 62 7.52 -1.25 11.09
N LEU A 63 6.97 -2.32 10.56
CA LEU A 63 6.16 -2.29 9.33
C LEU A 63 4.91 -1.41 9.44
N PRO A 64 4.11 -1.43 10.52
CA PRO A 64 2.92 -0.60 10.58
C PRO A 64 3.26 0.89 10.48
N PRO A 65 4.16 1.48 11.29
CA PRO A 65 4.57 2.87 11.10
C PRO A 65 5.01 3.22 9.68
N ILE A 66 5.73 2.31 8.99
CA ILE A 66 6.21 2.54 7.63
C ILE A 66 5.06 2.63 6.63
N PHE A 67 4.06 1.74 6.73
CA PHE A 67 2.88 1.80 5.86
C PHE A 67 2.13 3.10 6.00
N PHE A 68 1.86 3.50 7.25
CA PHE A 68 1.07 4.69 7.53
C PHE A 68 1.89 5.98 7.31
N ALA A 69 3.22 5.91 7.29
CA ALA A 69 4.08 7.04 6.93
C ALA A 69 3.74 7.58 5.53
N GLN A 70 3.35 6.73 4.58
CA GLN A 70 2.92 7.17 3.24
C GLN A 70 1.70 8.11 3.32
N LEU A 71 0.71 7.75 4.15
CA LEU A 71 -0.49 8.57 4.38
C LEU A 71 -0.15 9.89 5.11
N LEU A 72 0.78 9.83 6.07
CA LEU A 72 1.27 11.03 6.74
C LEU A 72 1.98 11.97 5.76
N VAL A 73 2.83 11.45 4.87
CA VAL A 73 3.50 12.24 3.84
C VAL A 73 2.48 12.83 2.86
N ILE A 74 1.46 12.09 2.41
CA ILE A 74 0.37 12.64 1.58
C ILE A 74 -0.26 13.87 2.23
N SER A 75 -0.55 13.79 3.54
CA SER A 75 -1.09 14.92 4.30
C SER A 75 -0.13 16.11 4.47
N ALA A 76 1.14 15.95 4.12
CA ALA A 76 2.17 16.99 4.11
C ALA A 76 2.37 17.63 2.73
N PHE A 77 1.55 17.27 1.72
CA PHE A 77 1.65 17.88 0.39
C PHE A 77 1.60 19.41 0.47
N PRO A 78 2.52 20.15 -0.20
CA PRO A 78 2.69 21.61 -0.05
C PRO A 78 1.53 22.38 -0.71
N SER A 79 0.42 22.46 0.00
CA SER A 79 -0.83 23.08 -0.45
C SER A 79 -1.55 23.72 0.74
N LYS A 80 -2.26 24.83 0.50
CA LYS A 80 -3.08 25.51 1.50
C LYS A 80 -4.50 24.92 1.61
N ALA A 81 -4.82 23.88 0.84
CA ALA A 81 -6.12 23.24 0.88
C ALA A 81 -6.36 22.53 2.22
N HIS A 82 -7.56 22.72 2.78
CA HIS A 82 -8.12 21.97 3.90
C HIS A 82 -7.16 21.79 5.09
N THR A 83 -6.46 22.86 5.49
CA THR A 83 -5.43 22.82 6.55
C THR A 83 -5.96 22.33 7.89
N SER A 84 -7.21 22.67 8.25
CA SER A 84 -7.89 22.18 9.45
C SER A 84 -8.02 20.66 9.48
N PHE A 85 -8.37 20.05 8.34
CA PHE A 85 -8.53 18.61 8.21
C PHE A 85 -7.22 17.82 8.25
N ARG A 86 -6.07 18.47 8.00
CA ARG A 86 -4.75 17.78 8.03
C ARG A 86 -4.42 17.23 9.40
N ARG A 87 -4.69 17.98 10.46
CA ARG A 87 -4.43 17.52 11.85
C ARG A 87 -5.30 16.33 12.20
N LEU A 88 -6.59 16.42 11.87
CA LEU A 88 -7.54 15.34 12.10
C LEU A 88 -7.12 14.08 11.33
N TYR A 89 -6.84 14.21 10.02
CA TYR A 89 -6.40 13.11 9.18
C TYR A 89 -5.14 12.43 9.72
N ARG A 90 -4.11 13.20 10.09
CA ARG A 90 -2.87 12.65 10.67
C ARG A 90 -3.13 11.91 11.98
N THR A 91 -3.99 12.47 12.84
CA THR A 91 -4.34 11.84 14.12
C THR A 91 -5.04 10.50 13.87
N LEU A 92 -6.01 10.46 12.95
CA LEU A 92 -6.70 9.22 12.59
C LEU A 92 -5.75 8.19 11.98
N VAL A 93 -4.82 8.61 11.12
CA VAL A 93 -3.78 7.74 10.53
C VAL A 93 -2.86 7.17 11.62
N CYS A 94 -2.41 8.00 12.57
CA CYS A 94 -1.59 7.54 13.70
C CYS A 94 -2.35 6.54 14.58
N LEU A 95 -3.60 6.83 14.92
CA LEU A 95 -4.44 5.90 15.71
C LEU A 95 -4.68 4.59 14.96
N ALA A 96 -4.95 4.67 13.65
CA ALA A 96 -5.14 3.50 12.80
C ALA A 96 -3.87 2.65 12.68
N THR A 97 -2.67 3.21 12.92
CA THR A 97 -1.40 2.47 12.94
C THR A 97 -1.28 1.56 14.17
N LEU A 98 -1.91 1.92 15.29
CA LEU A 98 -1.84 1.14 16.53
C LEU A 98 -2.59 -0.19 16.42
N VAL A 99 -3.65 -0.23 15.62
CA VAL A 99 -4.46 -1.44 15.40
C VAL A 99 -3.63 -2.57 14.80
N PRO A 100 -2.93 -2.41 13.66
CA PRO A 100 -2.05 -3.44 13.16
C PRO A 100 -0.93 -3.77 14.14
N MET A 101 -0.34 -2.82 14.87
CA MET A 101 0.68 -3.17 15.89
C MET A 101 0.14 -4.12 16.98
N ALA A 102 -1.17 -4.09 17.26
CA ALA A 102 -1.81 -4.99 18.21
C ALA A 102 -2.18 -6.36 17.59
N VAL A 103 -2.60 -6.38 16.32
CA VAL A 103 -3.24 -7.54 15.66
C VAL A 103 -2.29 -8.30 14.73
N VAL A 104 -1.28 -7.62 14.19
CA VAL A 104 -0.35 -8.16 13.20
C VAL A 104 0.60 -9.18 13.83
N GLY A 105 0.71 -10.35 13.17
CA GLY A 105 1.71 -11.38 13.48
C GLY A 105 3.02 -11.18 12.71
N CYS A 106 3.72 -12.27 12.43
CA CYS A 106 4.95 -12.24 11.64
C CYS A 106 4.65 -12.16 10.15
N THR A 107 5.53 -11.56 9.36
CA THR A 107 5.47 -11.63 7.89
C THR A 107 5.60 -13.08 7.44
N THR A 108 4.80 -13.47 6.45
CA THR A 108 4.83 -14.81 5.82
C THR A 108 4.99 -14.69 4.31
N ILE A 109 5.35 -15.78 3.65
CA ILE A 109 5.43 -15.83 2.18
C ILE A 109 4.16 -16.52 1.67
N LEU A 110 3.38 -15.81 0.87
CA LEU A 110 2.26 -16.39 0.14
C LEU A 110 2.74 -16.84 -1.23
N GLN A 111 2.50 -18.12 -1.55
CA GLN A 111 2.76 -18.62 -2.89
C GLN A 111 1.66 -18.19 -3.85
N GLY A 112 2.06 -17.73 -5.03
CA GLY A 112 1.14 -17.28 -6.08
C GLY A 112 0.22 -18.37 -6.65
N ARG A 113 0.28 -19.62 -6.17
CA ARG A 113 -0.60 -20.71 -6.64
C ARG A 113 -1.45 -21.40 -5.57
N THR A 114 -1.38 -20.94 -4.32
CA THR A 114 -2.20 -21.51 -3.25
C THR A 114 -3.61 -20.91 -3.24
N GLU A 115 -4.59 -21.71 -2.81
CA GLU A 115 -6.06 -21.70 -2.99
C GLU A 115 -6.85 -20.37 -2.86
N HIS A 116 -6.20 -19.24 -2.53
CA HIS A 116 -6.84 -17.93 -2.37
C HIS A 116 -6.71 -17.00 -3.59
N ASN A 117 -6.07 -17.42 -4.68
CA ASN A 117 -6.01 -16.63 -5.91
C ASN A 117 -7.31 -16.75 -6.71
N LEU A 118 -8.22 -15.81 -6.45
CA LEU A 118 -9.47 -15.63 -7.21
C LEU A 118 -9.21 -15.23 -8.68
N GLY A 119 -8.04 -14.69 -9.01
CA GLY A 119 -7.65 -14.34 -10.37
C GLY A 119 -6.45 -15.16 -10.82
N GLY A 120 -6.58 -15.93 -11.90
CA GLY A 120 -5.47 -16.63 -12.54
C GLY A 120 -4.51 -15.65 -13.22
N GLY A 121 -3.74 -14.90 -12.42
CA GLY A 121 -2.74 -13.95 -12.89
C GLY A 121 -1.74 -14.60 -13.85
N VAL A 122 -1.20 -13.80 -14.78
CA VAL A 122 -0.32 -14.31 -15.85
C VAL A 122 0.97 -14.89 -15.29
N PHE A 123 1.52 -14.29 -14.21
CA PHE A 123 2.78 -14.71 -13.59
C PHE A 123 2.68 -14.68 -12.06
N PRO A 124 2.12 -15.74 -11.44
CA PRO A 124 1.97 -15.79 -10.00
C PRO A 124 3.32 -15.93 -9.28
N LEU A 125 3.94 -14.81 -8.94
CA LEU A 125 5.19 -14.77 -8.17
C LEU A 125 4.90 -14.84 -6.66
N PRO A 126 5.75 -15.54 -5.87
CA PRO A 126 5.61 -15.53 -4.42
C PRO A 126 5.73 -14.11 -3.89
N SER A 127 4.95 -13.76 -2.87
CA SER A 127 5.01 -12.42 -2.29
C SER A 127 4.89 -12.45 -0.78
N LEU A 128 5.36 -11.39 -0.15
CA LEU A 128 5.34 -11.25 1.29
C LEU A 128 3.97 -10.75 1.74
N VAL A 129 3.37 -11.47 2.68
CA VAL A 129 2.18 -11.02 3.42
C VAL A 129 2.67 -10.45 4.73
N TRP A 130 2.76 -9.12 4.76
CA TRP A 130 3.24 -8.44 5.96
C TRP A 130 2.25 -8.66 7.08
N GLY A 131 2.77 -9.17 8.19
CA GLY A 131 1.97 -9.48 9.35
C GLY A 131 1.22 -10.79 9.35
N GLY A 132 1.42 -11.63 8.33
CA GLY A 132 1.09 -13.05 8.37
C GLY A 132 -0.35 -13.40 8.06
N THR A 133 -1.24 -12.41 8.12
CA THR A 133 -2.63 -12.53 7.68
C THR A 133 -2.86 -11.60 6.50
N ALA A 134 -3.31 -12.17 5.38
CA ALA A 134 -3.80 -11.39 4.26
C ALA A 134 -4.96 -10.51 4.76
N PRO A 135 -4.89 -9.16 4.63
CA PRO A 135 -6.00 -8.32 5.02
C PRO A 135 -7.25 -8.69 4.23
N SER A 136 -8.41 -8.61 4.86
CA SER A 136 -9.68 -8.76 4.14
C SER A 136 -9.81 -7.65 3.10
N LEU A 137 -10.54 -7.92 2.01
CA LEU A 137 -10.77 -6.95 0.95
C LEU A 137 -11.32 -5.62 1.49
N SER A 138 -12.17 -5.67 2.52
CA SER A 138 -12.72 -4.49 3.19
C SER A 138 -11.65 -3.63 3.87
N VAL A 139 -10.67 -4.25 4.55
CA VAL A 139 -9.57 -3.53 5.19
C VAL A 139 -8.67 -2.89 4.14
N LEU A 140 -8.37 -3.62 3.07
CA LEU A 140 -7.59 -3.10 1.95
C LEU A 140 -8.30 -1.92 1.28
N ALA A 141 -9.59 -2.06 0.96
CA ALA A 141 -10.40 -1.01 0.37
C ALA A 141 -10.48 0.24 1.26
N LEU A 142 -10.61 0.05 2.57
CA LEU A 142 -10.61 1.16 3.53
C LEU A 142 -9.26 1.91 3.54
N GLY A 143 -8.14 1.19 3.52
CA GLY A 143 -6.81 1.78 3.42
C GLY A 143 -6.61 2.56 2.13
N LEU A 144 -7.00 1.99 0.99
CA LEU A 144 -6.96 2.65 -0.31
C LEU A 144 -7.86 3.89 -0.36
N ALA A 145 -9.08 3.80 0.17
CA ALA A 145 -10.01 4.92 0.26
C ALA A 145 -9.46 6.06 1.13
N ALA A 146 -8.84 5.73 2.28
CA ALA A 146 -8.21 6.71 3.15
C ALA A 146 -7.03 7.42 2.47
N GLY A 147 -6.21 6.69 1.70
CA GLY A 147 -5.13 7.25 0.89
C GLY A 147 -5.64 8.17 -0.22
N ALA A 148 -6.63 7.69 -0.99
CA ALA A 148 -7.25 8.46 -2.06
C ALA A 148 -7.91 9.75 -1.54
N LEU A 149 -8.62 9.67 -0.41
CA LEU A 149 -9.21 10.83 0.26
C LEU A 149 -8.13 11.85 0.66
N GLY A 150 -7.02 11.39 1.24
CA GLY A 150 -5.89 12.27 1.56
C GLY A 150 -5.33 13.00 0.33
N VAL A 151 -5.18 12.29 -0.78
CA VAL A 151 -4.71 12.87 -2.06
C VAL A 151 -5.69 13.92 -2.58
N VAL A 152 -6.99 13.64 -2.61
CA VAL A 152 -8.03 14.58 -3.07
C VAL A 152 -8.12 15.83 -2.19
N LEU A 153 -8.02 15.66 -0.87
CA LEU A 153 -8.12 16.76 0.09
C LEU A 153 -6.89 17.66 0.06
N PHE A 154 -5.68 17.09 -0.07
CA PHE A 154 -4.45 17.82 0.21
C PHE A 154 -3.60 18.15 -1.03
N ALA A 155 -3.61 17.34 -2.08
CA ALA A 155 -2.80 17.60 -3.27
C ALA A 155 -3.50 18.61 -4.19
N ARG A 156 -2.82 19.72 -4.49
CA ARG A 156 -3.30 20.78 -5.40
C ARG A 156 -2.14 21.32 -6.26
N PRO A 157 -2.39 21.77 -7.50
CA PRO A 157 -3.67 21.90 -8.22
C PRO A 157 -4.32 20.55 -8.58
N HIS A 158 -5.54 20.58 -9.14
CA HIS A 158 -6.34 19.35 -9.32
C HIS A 158 -5.67 18.30 -10.21
N THR A 159 -4.90 18.75 -11.20
CA THR A 159 -4.12 17.90 -12.09
C THR A 159 -3.18 16.96 -11.35
N VAL A 160 -2.60 17.41 -10.22
CA VAL A 160 -1.66 16.61 -9.43
C VAL A 160 -2.36 15.41 -8.78
N TRP A 161 -3.51 15.63 -8.11
CA TRP A 161 -4.19 14.51 -7.46
C TRP A 161 -4.78 13.53 -8.48
N VAL A 162 -5.27 14.02 -9.63
CA VAL A 162 -5.72 13.13 -10.72
C VAL A 162 -4.58 12.25 -11.19
N ALA A 163 -3.40 12.82 -11.42
CA ALA A 163 -2.24 12.05 -11.87
C ALA A 163 -1.80 11.01 -10.84
N ILE A 164 -1.77 11.37 -9.55
CA ILE A 164 -1.43 10.44 -8.46
C ILE A 164 -2.44 9.28 -8.40
N LEU A 165 -3.75 9.58 -8.44
CA LEU A 165 -4.79 8.55 -8.41
C LEU A 165 -4.79 7.67 -9.66
N ALA A 166 -4.58 8.25 -10.85
CA ALA A 166 -4.51 7.53 -12.10
C ALA A 166 -3.35 6.52 -12.10
N LEU A 167 -2.15 6.95 -11.67
CA LEU A 167 -0.99 6.06 -11.58
C LEU A 167 -1.14 5.02 -10.47
N GLY A 168 -1.73 5.40 -9.33
CA GLY A 168 -2.08 4.44 -8.28
C GLY A 168 -3.04 3.38 -8.79
N GLY A 169 -4.13 3.78 -9.45
CA GLY A 169 -5.11 2.88 -10.06
C GLY A 169 -4.50 1.99 -11.13
N LEU A 170 -3.68 2.54 -12.04
CA LEU A 170 -2.95 1.77 -13.04
C LEU A 170 -2.04 0.72 -12.40
N ASN A 171 -1.33 1.07 -11.33
CA ASN A 171 -0.49 0.13 -10.61
C ASN A 171 -1.32 -1.01 -9.98
N LEU A 172 -2.49 -0.71 -9.40
CA LEU A 172 -3.40 -1.75 -8.88
C LEU A 172 -3.94 -2.64 -10.00
N CYS A 173 -4.27 -2.09 -11.17
CA CYS A 173 -4.65 -2.89 -12.35
C CYS A 173 -3.53 -3.84 -12.75
N LEU A 174 -2.30 -3.35 -12.83
CA LEU A 174 -1.15 -4.16 -13.22
C LEU A 174 -0.90 -5.29 -12.22
N LEU A 175 -0.99 -5.01 -10.92
CA LEU A 175 -0.91 -6.04 -9.88
C LEU A 175 -2.02 -7.09 -10.05
N GLN A 176 -3.25 -6.66 -10.30
CA GLN A 176 -4.36 -7.60 -10.52
C GLN A 176 -4.17 -8.44 -11.79
N LEU A 177 -3.63 -7.88 -12.87
CA LEU A 177 -3.39 -8.60 -14.12
C LEU A 177 -2.21 -9.57 -14.02
N ILE A 178 -1.10 -9.13 -13.42
CA ILE A 178 0.15 -9.90 -13.36
C ILE A 178 0.06 -10.95 -12.27
N ASP A 179 -0.34 -10.56 -11.06
CA ASP A 179 -0.32 -11.42 -9.87
C ASP A 179 -1.67 -12.02 -9.53
N GLY A 180 -2.76 -11.54 -10.14
CA GLY A 180 -4.11 -12.02 -9.84
C GLY A 180 -4.68 -11.52 -8.51
N ASN A 181 -3.94 -10.68 -7.77
CA ASN A 181 -4.32 -10.23 -6.44
C ASN A 181 -3.73 -8.86 -6.08
N VAL A 182 -4.56 -7.97 -5.53
CA VAL A 182 -4.19 -6.62 -5.06
C VAL A 182 -3.64 -6.64 -3.63
N VAL A 183 -3.79 -7.74 -2.90
CA VAL A 183 -3.49 -7.84 -1.45
C VAL A 183 -1.98 -7.80 -1.12
N LEU A 184 -1.10 -7.84 -2.12
CA LEU A 184 0.33 -8.06 -1.92
C LEU A 184 1.10 -6.75 -2.03
N ILE A 185 1.24 -6.08 -0.88
CA ILE A 185 1.84 -4.74 -0.76
C ILE A 185 3.34 -4.72 -1.12
N SER A 186 4.03 -5.86 -1.07
CA SER A 186 5.47 -5.97 -1.38
C SER A 186 5.84 -5.71 -2.84
N LYS A 187 4.86 -5.56 -3.73
CA LYS A 187 5.08 -5.36 -5.18
C LYS A 187 4.77 -3.93 -5.65
N LEU A 188 4.67 -2.98 -4.73
CA LEU A 188 4.45 -1.55 -5.02
C LEU A 188 5.67 -0.82 -5.66
N CYS A 189 6.78 -1.52 -5.95
CA CYS A 189 7.96 -0.91 -6.56
C CYS A 189 7.67 -0.26 -7.92
N PHE A 190 6.76 -0.83 -8.71
CA PHE A 190 6.39 -0.29 -10.02
C PHE A 190 5.73 1.09 -9.91
N TRP A 191 4.97 1.32 -8.84
CA TRP A 191 4.37 2.63 -8.57
C TRP A 191 5.42 3.72 -8.33
N CYS A 192 6.54 3.39 -7.70
CA CYS A 192 7.65 4.33 -7.51
C CYS A 192 8.18 4.82 -8.84
N ILE A 193 8.41 3.89 -9.79
CA ILE A 193 8.93 4.19 -11.11
C ILE A 193 7.95 5.09 -11.86
N LEU A 194 6.66 4.73 -11.84
CA LEU A 194 5.60 5.53 -12.47
C LEU A 194 5.54 6.96 -11.90
N LEU A 195 5.61 7.10 -10.58
CA LEU A 195 5.65 8.42 -9.94
C LEU A 195 6.94 9.17 -10.25
N SER A 196 8.10 8.52 -10.29
CA SER A 196 9.36 9.12 -10.72
C SER A 196 9.29 9.67 -12.13
N LEU A 197 8.71 8.93 -13.06
CA LEU A 197 8.50 9.42 -14.41
C LEU A 197 7.52 10.61 -14.43
N LEU A 198 6.43 10.55 -13.67
CA LEU A 198 5.47 11.64 -13.58
C LEU A 198 6.10 12.94 -13.04
N PHE A 199 6.84 12.85 -11.94
CA PHE A 199 7.47 14.01 -11.31
C PHE A 199 8.70 14.51 -12.07
N ALA A 200 9.44 13.63 -12.74
CA ALA A 200 10.48 14.05 -13.70
C ALA A 200 9.85 14.80 -14.89
N ALA A 201 8.66 14.39 -15.33
CA ALA A 201 7.89 15.07 -16.37
C ALA A 201 7.10 16.29 -15.87
N GLU A 202 7.19 16.66 -14.59
CA GLU A 202 6.46 17.82 -14.01
C GLU A 202 6.55 19.09 -14.86
N PRO A 203 7.71 19.48 -15.42
CA PRO A 203 7.82 20.67 -16.25
C PRO A 203 6.93 20.65 -17.52
N LEU A 204 6.53 19.47 -18.00
CA LEU A 204 5.74 19.30 -19.22
C LEU A 204 4.24 19.50 -18.97
N TRP A 205 3.74 19.11 -17.80
CA TRP A 205 2.29 19.12 -17.50
C TRP A 205 1.89 20.14 -16.42
N LEU A 206 2.86 20.80 -15.81
CA LEU A 206 2.63 21.89 -14.90
C LEU A 206 3.51 23.07 -15.31
N PRO A 207 2.93 24.10 -15.97
CA PRO A 207 3.71 25.23 -16.46
C PRO A 207 4.55 25.80 -15.32
N SER A 208 5.87 25.81 -15.51
CA SER A 208 6.77 26.39 -14.53
C SER A 208 6.36 27.85 -14.35
N ALA A 209 6.12 28.27 -13.11
CA ALA A 209 5.78 29.66 -12.78
C ALA A 209 7.00 30.60 -12.94
N ALA A 210 7.76 30.43 -14.02
CA ALA A 210 8.79 31.32 -14.51
C ALA A 210 8.13 32.10 -15.67
N ALA A 211 7.88 33.41 -15.61
CA ALA A 211 8.61 34.45 -14.93
C ALA A 211 7.68 35.57 -14.40
N GLY A 212 7.95 36.04 -13.19
CA GLY A 212 7.71 37.43 -12.75
C GLY A 212 6.29 37.88 -12.41
N SER A 213 5.23 37.27 -12.92
CA SER A 213 3.87 37.65 -12.54
C SER A 213 3.32 36.68 -11.50
N ARG A 214 2.85 37.20 -10.35
CA ARG A 214 1.94 36.42 -9.48
C ARG A 214 0.75 36.04 -10.37
N PRO A 215 0.56 34.76 -10.74
CA PRO A 215 -0.68 34.41 -11.40
C PRO A 215 -1.76 34.57 -10.32
N SER A 216 -2.53 35.65 -10.44
CA SER A 216 -3.92 35.64 -10.00
C SER A 216 -4.52 34.42 -10.69
N ILE A 217 -4.61 33.31 -9.96
CA ILE A 217 -5.32 32.11 -10.42
C ILE A 217 -6.80 32.51 -10.42
N LYS A 218 -7.21 33.30 -11.42
CA LYS A 218 -8.59 33.33 -11.88
C LYS A 218 -8.89 31.89 -12.22
N ALA A 219 -9.84 31.30 -11.48
CA ALA A 219 -10.28 29.93 -11.57
C ALA A 219 -10.21 29.44 -13.02
N GLU A 220 -9.15 28.70 -13.32
CA GLU A 220 -8.87 28.18 -14.64
C GLU A 220 -10.04 27.25 -14.97
N ARG A 221 -10.93 27.70 -15.87
CA ARG A 221 -12.02 26.89 -16.40
C ARG A 221 -11.39 25.85 -17.32
N TRP A 222 -10.87 24.79 -16.72
CA TRP A 222 -10.36 23.64 -17.44
C TRP A 222 -11.49 22.96 -18.25
N PRO A 223 -11.28 22.64 -19.54
CA PRO A 223 -12.13 21.70 -20.26
C PRO A 223 -11.89 20.23 -19.83
N ALA A 224 -11.06 19.98 -18.80
CA ALA A 224 -10.71 18.67 -18.25
C ALA A 224 -11.86 17.89 -17.60
N ARG A 225 -13.10 18.38 -17.60
CA ARG A 225 -14.26 17.60 -17.16
C ARG A 225 -14.37 16.27 -17.91
N GLY A 226 -13.99 16.24 -19.19
CA GLY A 226 -13.98 15.03 -20.01
C GLY A 226 -12.94 14.02 -19.55
N VAL A 227 -11.64 14.36 -19.59
CA VAL A 227 -10.54 13.41 -19.32
C VAL A 227 -10.47 13.01 -17.84
N VAL A 228 -10.68 13.96 -16.91
CA VAL A 228 -10.71 13.66 -15.47
C VAL A 228 -11.96 12.89 -15.11
N GLY A 229 -13.11 13.23 -15.72
CA GLY A 229 -14.34 12.46 -15.58
C GLY A 229 -14.18 11.04 -16.10
N LEU A 230 -13.51 10.85 -17.24
CA LEU A 230 -13.24 9.53 -17.83
C LEU A 230 -12.29 8.69 -16.96
N LEU A 231 -11.23 9.30 -16.42
CA LEU A 231 -10.29 8.65 -15.51
C LEU A 231 -10.94 8.28 -14.17
N LEU A 232 -11.73 9.18 -13.59
CA LEU A 232 -12.47 8.90 -12.36
C LEU A 232 -13.59 7.90 -12.57
N ALA A 233 -14.27 7.93 -13.72
CA ALA A 233 -15.27 6.93 -14.09
C ALA A 233 -14.61 5.56 -14.33
N ALA A 234 -13.42 5.51 -14.95
CA ALA A 234 -12.67 4.28 -15.13
C ALA A 234 -12.17 3.70 -13.80
N ILE A 235 -11.62 4.54 -12.91
CA ILE A 235 -11.20 4.10 -11.56
C ILE A 235 -12.42 3.70 -10.72
N GLY A 236 -13.50 4.47 -10.78
CA GLY A 236 -14.75 4.17 -10.08
C GLY A 236 -15.38 2.87 -10.57
N ALA A 237 -15.49 2.67 -11.88
CA ALA A 237 -15.98 1.44 -12.50
C ALA A 237 -15.07 0.25 -12.20
N LEU A 238 -13.76 0.45 -12.12
CA LEU A 238 -12.80 -0.59 -11.74
C LEU A 238 -12.94 -0.97 -10.26
N LEU A 239 -13.06 0.01 -9.35
CA LEU A 239 -13.32 -0.26 -7.93
C LEU A 239 -14.69 -0.92 -7.74
N LEU A 240 -15.69 -0.54 -8.53
CA LEU A 240 -16.99 -1.21 -8.59
C LEU A 240 -16.83 -2.65 -9.11
N ALA A 241 -16.07 -2.87 -10.19
CA ALA A 241 -15.82 -4.19 -10.74
C ALA A 241 -15.05 -5.08 -9.77
N LEU A 242 -14.13 -4.54 -8.98
CA LEU A 242 -13.40 -5.29 -7.94
C LEU A 242 -14.26 -5.58 -6.70
N THR A 243 -15.29 -4.78 -6.43
CA THR A 243 -16.23 -5.01 -5.31
C THR A 243 -17.41 -5.90 -5.71
N PHE A 244 -17.77 -5.94 -6.99
CA PHE A 244 -18.91 -6.70 -7.52
C PHE A 244 -18.53 -7.83 -8.48
N ALA A 245 -17.25 -8.10 -8.73
CA ALA A 245 -16.85 -9.35 -9.36
C ALA A 245 -17.39 -10.48 -8.49
N PRO A 246 -18.37 -11.27 -8.95
CA PRO A 246 -18.95 -12.31 -8.14
C PRO A 246 -17.83 -13.24 -7.74
N ALA A 247 -17.60 -13.39 -6.44
CA ALA A 247 -16.85 -14.51 -5.90
C ALA A 247 -17.47 -15.74 -6.57
N GLY A 248 -16.71 -16.36 -7.47
CA GLY A 248 -17.20 -17.51 -8.22
C GLY A 248 -17.86 -18.46 -7.24
N ALA A 249 -19.13 -18.76 -7.48
CA ALA A 249 -19.85 -19.81 -6.78
C ALA A 249 -19.01 -21.08 -6.89
N GLY A 250 -18.34 -21.46 -5.81
CA GLY A 250 -17.27 -22.45 -5.86
C GLY A 250 -16.87 -22.94 -4.48
N ASN A 251 -17.70 -23.85 -3.94
CA ASN A 251 -17.38 -24.89 -2.97
C ASN A 251 -17.14 -24.49 -1.50
N GLY A 252 -18.19 -24.70 -0.71
CA GLY A 252 -18.17 -25.72 0.35
C GLY A 252 -17.14 -25.52 1.44
N ALA A 253 -17.58 -24.85 2.52
CA ALA A 253 -16.96 -24.92 3.83
C ALA A 253 -16.64 -26.37 4.23
N ARG A 254 -15.36 -26.74 4.20
CA ARG A 254 -14.81 -27.80 5.05
C ARG A 254 -13.99 -27.13 6.13
N GLY A 255 -14.54 -27.10 7.33
CA GLY A 255 -13.84 -26.66 8.53
C GLY A 255 -12.60 -27.52 8.74
N VAL A 256 -11.43 -26.89 8.74
CA VAL A 256 -10.20 -27.48 9.25
C VAL A 256 -10.28 -27.37 10.77
N ALA A 257 -10.80 -28.43 11.40
CA ALA A 257 -10.65 -28.62 12.83
C ALA A 257 -9.16 -28.83 13.13
N PHE A 258 -8.57 -27.92 13.91
CA PHE A 258 -7.25 -28.11 14.50
C PHE A 258 -7.33 -29.27 15.51
N GLY A 259 -6.95 -30.46 15.06
CA GLY A 259 -6.73 -31.62 15.92
C GLY A 259 -5.42 -31.43 16.70
N VAL A 260 -5.54 -31.11 17.98
CA VAL A 260 -4.47 -31.23 18.97
C VAL A 260 -4.18 -32.73 19.15
N GLY A 261 -3.07 -33.21 18.58
CA GLY A 261 -2.61 -34.58 18.79
C GLY A 261 -2.07 -34.75 20.23
N PRO A 262 -2.38 -35.85 20.93
CA PRO A 262 -1.84 -36.09 22.27
C PRO A 262 -0.36 -36.44 22.20
N ALA A 263 0.43 -35.80 23.07
CA ALA A 263 1.82 -36.14 23.32
C ALA A 263 1.94 -37.59 23.80
N ARG A 264 2.57 -38.46 23.00
CA ARG A 264 3.10 -39.74 23.51
C ARG A 264 4.31 -39.44 24.38
N ARG A 265 4.19 -39.69 25.68
CA ARG A 265 5.33 -39.86 26.58
C ARG A 265 6.02 -41.18 26.25
N SER A 266 7.34 -41.15 26.20
CA SER A 266 8.20 -42.34 26.30
C SER A 266 8.43 -42.68 27.77
#